data_AF-A0A1Y2FV14-F1
#
_entry.id   AF-A0A1Y2FV14-F1
#
_cell.length_a   1.000
_cell.length_b   1.000
_cell.length_c   1.000
_cell.angle_alpha   90.00
_cell.angle_beta   90.00
_cell.angle_gamma   90.00
#
_symmetry.space_group_name_H-M   'P 1'
#
loop_
_entity.id
_entity.type
_entity.pdbx_description
1 polymer ?
#
loop_
_entity_poly.entity_id
_entity_poly.type
_entity_poly.pdbx_seq_one_letter_code
_entity_poly.pdbx_strand_id
1 'polypeptide(L)'
;PVSTDRSGKCGPDYGICKRATDCCSKYGYCGKSDAYCGKGCQSEFGRCNASSKPSSTVKKATSTKKKVPTSTVKYRCGPQYGYCAKENECCSKYGYCGKTDAYCGNGCQSEFGLCNSTNKPTKTTKKTTSTKRKVPTSTVSGKCGAQYGACSKEGYCCSKYGYCGTSEEYCGAGCQSEFGKC
;
A
#
# COMPACT_ATOMS: atom_id res chain seq x y z
N PRO A 1 -20.58 -23.23 16.38
CA PRO A 1 -20.19 -24.34 17.29
C PRO A 1 -18.70 -24.66 17.11
N VAL A 2 -17.90 -24.56 18.17
CA VAL A 2 -16.48 -24.94 18.15
C VAL A 2 -16.41 -26.48 18.15
N SER A 3 -15.57 -27.07 17.28
CA SER A 3 -15.36 -28.52 17.26
C SER A 3 -15.03 -29.00 18.67
N THR A 4 -15.82 -29.90 19.25
CA THR A 4 -15.61 -30.43 20.61
C THR A 4 -14.75 -31.70 20.60
N ASP A 5 -14.43 -32.22 19.43
CA ASP A 5 -13.83 -33.54 19.25
C ASP A 5 -12.30 -33.55 19.42
N ARG A 6 -11.77 -34.54 20.16
CA ARG A 6 -10.32 -34.69 20.44
C ARG A 6 -9.52 -35.08 19.19
N SER A 7 -10.19 -35.48 18.11
CA SER A 7 -9.58 -35.98 16.88
C SER A 7 -9.20 -34.88 15.88
N GLY A 8 -9.47 -33.60 16.20
CA GLY A 8 -9.05 -32.47 15.37
C GLY A 8 -9.84 -32.34 14.06
N LYS A 9 -11.10 -32.77 14.02
CA LYS A 9 -11.98 -32.64 12.85
C LYS A 9 -12.62 -31.25 12.77
N CYS A 10 -12.88 -30.80 11.55
CA CYS A 10 -13.60 -29.57 11.22
C CYS A 10 -14.40 -29.74 9.92
N GLY A 11 -15.35 -28.84 9.65
CA GLY A 11 -16.20 -28.91 8.47
C GLY A 11 -17.68 -28.75 8.81
N PRO A 12 -18.60 -28.94 7.84
CA PRO A 12 -20.03 -28.71 8.03
C PRO A 12 -20.63 -29.53 9.18
N ASP A 13 -20.23 -30.80 9.32
CA ASP A 13 -20.72 -31.69 10.37
C ASP A 13 -19.98 -31.55 11.72
N TYR A 14 -18.79 -30.92 11.72
CA TYR A 14 -17.88 -30.91 12.88
C TYR A 14 -17.55 -29.50 13.41
N GLY A 15 -17.99 -28.44 12.72
CA GLY A 15 -17.78 -27.05 13.12
C GLY A 15 -16.36 -26.53 12.89
N ILE A 16 -16.06 -25.39 13.53
CA ILE A 16 -14.79 -24.67 13.35
C ILE A 16 -13.67 -25.30 14.18
N CYS A 17 -12.42 -25.13 13.75
CA CYS A 17 -11.26 -25.61 14.50
C CYS A 17 -11.18 -25.06 15.94
N LYS A 18 -10.80 -25.94 16.88
CA LYS A 18 -10.66 -25.62 18.32
C LYS A 18 -9.74 -24.44 18.59
N ARG A 19 -8.60 -24.40 17.90
CA ARG A 19 -7.65 -23.30 18.01
C ARG A 19 -8.00 -22.27 16.97
N ALA A 20 -8.16 -21.03 17.40
CA ALA A 20 -8.48 -19.91 16.52
C ALA A 20 -7.43 -19.69 15.40
N THR A 21 -6.22 -20.24 15.53
CA THR A 21 -5.14 -20.11 14.54
C THR A 21 -5.02 -21.32 13.61
N ASP A 22 -5.87 -22.33 13.77
CA ASP A 22 -5.82 -23.54 12.93
C ASP A 22 -6.72 -23.36 11.70
N CYS A 23 -6.26 -23.98 10.62
CA CYS A 23 -6.92 -24.02 9.32
C CYS A 23 -7.69 -25.33 9.18
N CYS A 24 -8.83 -25.28 8.48
CA CYS A 24 -9.59 -26.48 8.19
C CYS A 24 -9.24 -26.98 6.78
N SER A 25 -8.55 -28.11 6.67
CA SER A 25 -8.18 -28.67 5.36
C SER A 25 -9.40 -29.09 4.55
N LYS A 26 -9.24 -29.30 3.24
CA LYS A 26 -10.29 -29.86 2.38
C LYS A 26 -10.81 -31.23 2.82
N TYR A 27 -10.06 -31.93 3.68
CA TYR A 27 -10.42 -33.25 4.19
C TYR A 27 -11.10 -33.20 5.57
N GLY A 28 -11.39 -32.01 6.08
CA GLY A 28 -12.11 -31.83 7.35
C GLY A 28 -11.27 -32.06 8.59
N TYR A 29 -9.98 -31.68 8.54
CA TYR A 29 -9.07 -31.75 9.68
C TYR A 29 -8.41 -30.40 9.96
N CYS A 30 -8.16 -30.13 11.24
CA CYS A 30 -7.52 -28.92 11.73
C CYS A 30 -5.99 -29.04 11.75
N GLY A 31 -5.31 -28.01 11.28
CA GLY A 31 -3.85 -27.93 11.36
C GLY A 31 -3.32 -26.57 10.93
N LYS A 32 -2.01 -26.36 11.13
CA LYS A 32 -1.34 -25.07 10.88
C LYS A 32 -0.43 -25.05 9.66
N SER A 33 -0.16 -26.20 9.05
CA SER A 33 0.75 -26.27 7.90
C SER A 33 0.02 -25.95 6.59
N ASP A 34 0.78 -25.72 5.52
CA ASP A 34 0.23 -25.39 4.20
C ASP A 34 -0.73 -26.47 3.66
N ALA A 35 -0.57 -27.74 4.06
CA ALA A 35 -1.50 -28.81 3.74
C ALA A 35 -2.93 -28.59 4.29
N TYR A 36 -3.05 -27.82 5.39
CA TYR A 36 -4.32 -27.48 6.03
C TYR A 36 -4.79 -26.07 5.65
N CYS A 37 -3.85 -25.14 5.49
CA CYS A 37 -4.13 -23.71 5.27
C CYS A 37 -4.13 -23.28 3.81
N GLY A 38 -3.55 -24.09 2.92
CA GLY A 38 -3.34 -23.80 1.51
C GLY A 38 -4.54 -24.18 0.63
N LYS A 39 -4.27 -24.68 -0.57
CA LYS A 39 -5.30 -24.92 -1.60
C LYS A 39 -6.36 -25.92 -1.12
N GLY A 40 -7.60 -25.45 -1.02
CA GLY A 40 -8.76 -26.24 -0.60
C GLY A 40 -9.09 -26.12 0.89
N CYS A 41 -8.42 -25.24 1.63
CA CYS A 41 -8.84 -24.94 2.99
C CYS A 41 -10.29 -24.41 3.02
N GLN A 42 -11.09 -24.89 3.98
CA GLN A 42 -12.49 -24.55 4.17
C GLN A 42 -12.61 -23.31 5.06
N SER A 43 -12.76 -22.13 4.44
CA SER A 43 -12.71 -20.82 5.11
C SER A 43 -13.82 -20.59 6.14
N GLU A 44 -14.96 -21.24 5.97
CA GLU A 44 -16.08 -21.18 6.92
C GLU A 44 -15.77 -21.94 8.24
N PHE A 45 -14.80 -22.86 8.20
CA PHE A 45 -14.50 -23.77 9.32
C PHE A 45 -13.07 -23.62 9.88
N GLY A 46 -12.26 -22.72 9.34
CA GLY A 46 -10.91 -22.43 9.84
C GLY A 46 -10.24 -21.24 9.15
N ARG A 47 -9.09 -20.80 9.67
CA ARG A 47 -8.38 -19.62 9.15
C ARG A 47 -7.52 -19.97 7.94
N CYS A 48 -8.13 -20.05 6.76
CA CYS A 48 -7.41 -20.32 5.52
C CYS A 48 -6.49 -19.18 5.13
N ASN A 49 -5.31 -19.52 4.58
CA ASN A 49 -4.41 -18.53 4.02
C ASN A 49 -5.08 -17.98 2.75
N ALA A 50 -5.61 -16.76 2.84
CA ALA A 50 -6.02 -16.02 1.67
C ALA A 50 -4.77 -15.76 0.81
N SER A 51 -4.58 -16.63 -0.19
CA SER A 51 -3.56 -16.55 -1.23
C SER A 51 -2.10 -16.64 -0.76
N SER A 52 -1.68 -17.82 -0.29
CA SER A 52 -0.29 -18.26 -0.46
C SER A 52 -0.16 -19.05 -1.77
N LYS A 53 0.46 -18.43 -2.80
CA LYS A 53 0.95 -19.20 -3.96
C LYS A 53 2.10 -20.12 -3.47
N PRO A 54 2.21 -21.37 -3.94
CA PRO A 54 3.00 -22.41 -3.26
C PRO A 54 4.50 -22.14 -3.36
N SER A 55 5.20 -22.34 -2.24
CA SER A 55 6.65 -22.57 -2.22
C SER A 55 6.91 -24.04 -2.54
N SER A 56 7.62 -24.32 -3.64
CA SER A 56 8.17 -25.65 -3.91
C SER A 56 9.69 -25.53 -3.99
N THR A 57 10.33 -26.29 -3.10
CA THR A 57 11.77 -26.46 -2.99
C THR A 57 12.26 -27.47 -4.04
N VAL A 58 13.48 -27.21 -4.56
CA VAL A 58 14.42 -28.06 -5.32
C VAL A 58 14.34 -28.14 -6.87
N LYS A 59 15.53 -27.90 -7.47
CA LYS A 59 16.11 -28.32 -8.78
C LYS A 59 15.91 -27.45 -10.06
N LYS A 60 17.06 -26.89 -10.45
CA LYS A 60 17.70 -26.70 -11.77
C LYS A 60 16.91 -27.06 -13.05
N ALA A 61 16.86 -26.04 -13.93
CA ALA A 61 16.62 -25.99 -15.39
C ALA A 61 15.18 -26.33 -15.85
N THR A 62 14.45 -25.56 -16.67
CA THR A 62 14.76 -24.47 -17.60
C THR A 62 13.43 -23.76 -17.98
N SER A 63 13.39 -22.41 -17.97
CA SER A 63 12.55 -21.46 -18.75
C SER A 63 11.01 -21.62 -18.84
N THR A 64 10.12 -20.61 -18.71
CA THR A 64 10.19 -19.17 -19.06
C THR A 64 9.13 -18.34 -18.30
N LYS A 65 9.56 -17.53 -17.30
CA LYS A 65 9.18 -16.12 -17.11
C LYS A 65 10.25 -15.50 -16.21
N LYS A 66 11.16 -14.73 -16.82
CA LYS A 66 12.42 -14.21 -16.24
C LYS A 66 12.21 -13.64 -14.83
N LYS A 67 12.71 -14.34 -13.80
CA LYS A 67 12.96 -13.75 -12.49
C LYS A 67 14.23 -12.91 -12.64
N VAL A 68 14.09 -11.59 -12.61
CA VAL A 68 15.22 -10.67 -12.71
C VAL A 68 16.21 -10.97 -11.56
N PRO A 69 17.51 -11.16 -11.85
CA PRO A 69 18.51 -11.44 -10.82
C PRO A 69 18.65 -10.24 -9.88
N THR A 70 19.05 -10.44 -8.63
CA THR A 70 19.32 -9.34 -7.70
C THR A 70 20.70 -8.73 -7.98
N SER A 71 20.80 -7.41 -7.91
CA SER A 71 22.04 -6.68 -8.15
C SER A 71 23.10 -6.98 -7.11
N THR A 72 24.29 -7.31 -7.61
CA THR A 72 25.51 -7.50 -6.83
C THR A 72 26.27 -6.19 -6.62
N VAL A 73 25.91 -5.13 -7.37
CA VAL A 73 26.56 -3.82 -7.30
C VAL A 73 25.75 -2.91 -6.37
N LYS A 74 26.41 -2.42 -5.33
CA LYS A 74 25.79 -1.59 -4.29
C LYS A 74 25.06 -0.40 -4.92
N TYR A 75 23.79 -0.23 -4.53
CA TYR A 75 22.90 0.84 -4.97
C TYR A 75 22.54 0.86 -6.47
N ARG A 76 22.94 -0.13 -7.28
CA ARG A 76 22.60 -0.18 -8.72
C ARG A 76 21.48 -1.16 -8.98
N CYS A 77 20.65 -0.83 -9.95
CA CYS A 77 19.56 -1.67 -10.45
C CYS A 77 19.30 -1.37 -11.93
N GLY A 78 18.45 -2.17 -12.58
CA GLY A 78 18.08 -1.98 -13.99
C GLY A 78 18.49 -3.17 -14.85
N PRO A 79 18.31 -3.12 -16.17
CA PRO A 79 18.50 -4.27 -17.07
C PRO A 79 19.90 -4.91 -17.01
N GLN A 80 20.92 -4.12 -16.70
CA GLN A 80 22.30 -4.58 -16.58
C GLN A 80 22.66 -5.13 -15.20
N TYR A 81 22.01 -4.64 -14.14
CA TYR A 81 22.38 -4.93 -12.76
C TYR A 81 21.39 -5.85 -12.07
N GLY A 82 20.12 -5.82 -12.48
CA GLY A 82 19.05 -6.57 -11.86
C GLY A 82 18.30 -5.78 -10.80
N TYR A 83 17.65 -6.51 -9.91
CA TYR A 83 16.75 -5.99 -8.88
C TYR A 83 17.52 -5.34 -7.72
N CYS A 84 16.93 -4.37 -7.04
CA CYS A 84 17.55 -3.79 -5.84
C CYS A 84 17.84 -4.82 -4.75
N ALA A 85 19.06 -4.78 -4.21
CA ALA A 85 19.55 -5.77 -3.27
C ALA A 85 18.88 -5.70 -1.89
N LYS A 86 18.41 -4.51 -1.48
CA LYS A 86 17.77 -4.34 -0.17
C LYS A 86 16.25 -4.35 -0.29
N GLU A 87 15.63 -4.79 0.80
CA GLU A 87 14.19 -4.84 0.93
C GLU A 87 13.57 -3.44 0.86
N ASN A 88 12.43 -3.34 0.17
CA ASN A 88 11.65 -2.11 0.04
C ASN A 88 12.39 -0.98 -0.70
N GLU A 89 13.35 -1.31 -1.57
CA GLU A 89 14.00 -0.33 -2.45
C GLU A 89 13.39 -0.31 -3.86
N CYS A 90 13.28 0.90 -4.38
CA CYS A 90 12.80 1.21 -5.71
C CYS A 90 13.97 1.40 -6.65
N CYS A 91 13.79 1.00 -7.91
CA CYS A 91 14.77 1.24 -8.93
C CYS A 91 14.42 2.51 -9.69
N SER A 92 15.20 3.58 -9.52
CA SER A 92 14.95 4.85 -10.21
C SER A 92 15.13 4.71 -11.73
N LYS A 93 14.63 5.69 -12.49
CA LYS A 93 14.86 5.78 -13.94
C LYS A 93 16.33 5.81 -14.35
N TYR A 94 17.23 6.14 -13.41
CA TYR A 94 18.68 6.23 -13.63
C TYR A 94 19.43 4.95 -13.22
N GLY A 95 18.72 3.91 -12.80
CA GLY A 95 19.31 2.63 -12.40
C GLY A 95 19.97 2.68 -11.01
N TYR A 96 19.36 3.41 -10.08
CA TYR A 96 19.80 3.47 -8.69
C TYR A 96 18.71 3.00 -7.74
N CYS A 97 19.12 2.33 -6.67
CA CYS A 97 18.25 1.85 -5.60
C CYS A 97 18.10 2.88 -4.50
N GLY A 98 16.86 3.10 -4.07
CA GLY A 98 16.55 3.94 -2.93
C GLY A 98 15.07 3.87 -2.54
N LYS A 99 14.72 4.50 -1.41
CA LYS A 99 13.38 4.42 -0.82
C LYS A 99 12.56 5.71 -0.92
N THR A 100 13.15 6.81 -1.41
CA THR A 100 12.47 8.11 -1.49
C THR A 100 11.72 8.25 -2.82
N ASP A 101 10.83 9.25 -2.92
CA ASP A 101 10.09 9.56 -4.15
C ASP A 101 10.96 9.77 -5.39
N ALA A 102 12.22 10.21 -5.22
CA ALA A 102 13.16 10.33 -6.32
C ALA A 102 13.50 8.96 -6.98
N TYR A 103 13.35 7.86 -6.25
CA TYR A 103 13.60 6.50 -6.69
C TYR A 103 12.31 5.73 -6.97
N CYS A 104 11.28 5.96 -6.17
CA CYS A 104 9.99 5.23 -6.22
C CYS A 104 8.91 5.92 -7.04
N GLY A 105 9.11 7.19 -7.37
CA GLY A 105 8.16 8.02 -8.10
C GLY A 105 8.21 7.82 -9.61
N ASN A 106 7.99 8.90 -10.35
CA ASN A 106 7.81 8.82 -11.80
C ASN A 106 9.09 8.32 -12.51
N GLY A 107 8.94 7.30 -13.36
CA GLY A 107 10.05 6.65 -14.07
C GLY A 107 10.74 5.54 -13.28
N CYS A 108 10.22 5.13 -12.13
CA CYS A 108 10.71 3.94 -11.45
C CYS A 108 10.60 2.69 -12.35
N GLN A 109 11.66 1.89 -12.42
CA GLN A 109 11.76 0.68 -13.23
C GLN A 109 11.20 -0.53 -12.46
N SER A 110 9.90 -0.82 -12.64
CA SER A 110 9.16 -1.83 -11.87
C SER A 110 9.64 -3.27 -12.04
N GLU A 111 10.34 -3.57 -13.14
CA GLU A 111 10.98 -4.89 -13.31
C GLU A 111 12.21 -5.08 -12.42
N PHE A 112 12.78 -3.98 -11.91
CA PHE A 112 14.05 -3.96 -11.17
C PHE A 112 13.93 -3.36 -9.76
N GLY A 113 12.74 -2.98 -9.30
CA GLY A 113 12.51 -2.47 -7.95
C GLY A 113 11.03 -2.31 -7.58
N LEU A 114 10.77 -1.93 -6.32
CA LEU A 114 9.41 -1.80 -5.75
C LEU A 114 8.83 -0.41 -6.01
N CYS A 115 8.46 -0.13 -7.27
CA CYS A 115 7.78 1.13 -7.61
C CYS A 115 6.42 1.24 -6.91
N ASN A 116 5.99 2.46 -6.59
CA ASN A 116 4.80 2.78 -5.77
C ASN A 116 3.42 2.43 -6.42
N SER A 117 3.31 1.33 -7.16
CA SER A 117 2.12 0.91 -7.92
C SER A 117 1.38 -0.29 -7.32
N THR A 118 1.18 -0.34 -6.01
CA THR A 118 0.16 -1.21 -5.39
C THR A 118 -0.82 -0.40 -4.55
N ASN A 119 -2.08 -0.38 -4.99
CA ASN A 119 -3.21 0.30 -4.36
C ASN A 119 -3.44 -0.18 -2.91
N LYS A 120 -3.30 0.74 -1.95
CA LYS A 120 -4.07 0.79 -0.70
C LYS A 120 -4.48 2.26 -0.46
N PRO A 121 -5.76 2.57 -0.20
CA PRO A 121 -6.15 3.93 0.12
C PRO A 121 -5.77 4.18 1.58
N THR A 122 -4.69 4.91 1.82
CA THR A 122 -4.46 5.62 3.09
C THR A 122 -3.46 6.74 2.86
N LYS A 123 -3.99 7.96 2.88
CA LYS A 123 -3.32 9.27 2.89
C LYS A 123 -2.10 9.41 1.98
N THR A 124 -2.40 9.55 0.69
CA THR A 124 -1.61 10.38 -0.20
C THR A 124 -1.55 11.79 0.40
N THR A 125 -0.50 12.11 1.14
CA THR A 125 -0.03 13.51 1.21
C THR A 125 0.41 13.81 -0.21
N LYS A 126 -0.54 14.27 -1.01
CA LYS A 126 -0.33 14.76 -2.36
C LYS A 126 0.62 15.94 -2.19
N LYS A 127 1.92 15.69 -2.28
CA LYS A 127 2.86 16.68 -2.79
C LYS A 127 2.49 16.85 -4.25
N THR A 128 1.35 17.51 -4.47
CA THR A 128 1.07 18.24 -5.69
C THR A 128 2.27 19.14 -5.85
N THR A 129 3.12 18.79 -6.82
CA THR A 129 3.78 19.78 -7.64
C THR A 129 2.77 20.88 -7.89
N SER A 130 2.89 21.94 -7.10
CA SER A 130 2.16 23.19 -7.30
C SER A 130 2.54 23.65 -8.69
N THR A 131 1.68 23.36 -9.66
CA THR A 131 1.56 24.19 -10.84
C THR A 131 1.24 25.58 -10.32
N LYS A 132 2.31 26.37 -10.14
CA LYS A 132 2.37 27.82 -9.99
C LYS A 132 0.97 28.44 -9.89
N ARG A 133 0.42 28.42 -8.68
CA ARG A 133 -0.85 29.05 -8.37
C ARG A 133 -0.66 30.55 -8.57
N LYS A 134 -1.22 31.09 -9.65
CA LYS A 134 -1.28 32.53 -9.98
C LYS A 134 -2.17 33.33 -8.99
N VAL A 135 -2.47 32.80 -7.81
CA VAL A 135 -3.32 33.47 -6.83
C VAL A 135 -2.38 34.07 -5.78
N PRO A 136 -2.40 35.40 -5.59
CA PRO A 136 -1.56 36.04 -4.58
C PRO A 136 -1.91 35.50 -3.19
N THR A 137 -0.92 35.44 -2.32
CA THR A 137 -1.11 35.09 -0.91
C THR A 137 -1.68 36.28 -0.16
N SER A 138 -2.61 36.04 0.76
CA SER A 138 -3.17 37.09 1.60
C SER A 138 -2.11 37.72 2.49
N THR A 139 -2.09 39.05 2.43
CA THR A 139 -1.28 39.93 3.26
C THR A 139 -2.00 40.26 4.58
N VAL A 140 -3.31 39.99 4.67
CA VAL A 140 -4.12 40.21 5.87
C VAL A 140 -4.23 38.90 6.64
N SER A 141 -3.65 38.88 7.85
CA SER A 141 -3.62 37.69 8.70
C SER A 141 -5.02 37.12 8.92
N GLY A 142 -5.19 35.83 8.63
CA GLY A 142 -6.44 35.11 8.84
C GLY A 142 -7.52 35.34 7.78
N LYS A 143 -7.31 36.21 6.78
CA LYS A 143 -8.25 36.45 5.69
C LYS A 143 -7.86 35.74 4.40
N CYS A 144 -8.85 35.33 3.63
CA CYS A 144 -8.69 34.74 2.29
C CYS A 144 -9.93 34.98 1.43
N GLY A 145 -9.84 34.67 0.14
CA GLY A 145 -10.93 34.82 -0.83
C GLY A 145 -10.52 35.72 -2.00
N ALA A 146 -11.42 35.98 -2.94
CA ALA A 146 -11.10 36.73 -4.17
C ALA A 146 -10.46 38.11 -3.91
N GLN A 147 -10.83 38.79 -2.81
CA GLN A 147 -10.29 40.10 -2.45
C GLN A 147 -8.93 40.04 -1.75
N TYR A 148 -8.67 38.97 -1.00
CA TYR A 148 -7.49 38.85 -0.13
C TYR A 148 -6.45 37.88 -0.69
N GLY A 149 -6.83 36.97 -1.56
CA GLY A 149 -5.98 35.90 -2.04
C GLY A 149 -5.99 34.68 -1.13
N ALA A 150 -4.95 33.88 -1.23
CA ALA A 150 -4.86 32.58 -0.59
C ALA A 150 -4.48 32.64 0.89
N CYS A 151 -4.84 31.61 1.65
CA CYS A 151 -4.31 31.44 3.00
C CYS A 151 -2.78 31.35 3.02
N SER A 152 -2.15 32.16 3.87
CA SER A 152 -0.69 32.30 3.96
C SER A 152 -0.02 31.10 4.62
N LYS A 153 -0.76 30.32 5.40
CA LYS A 153 -0.28 29.09 6.04
C LYS A 153 -0.59 27.87 5.20
N GLU A 154 0.40 27.00 5.03
CA GLU A 154 0.22 25.75 4.32
C GLU A 154 -0.81 24.85 5.02
N GLY A 155 -1.67 24.19 4.24
CA GLY A 155 -2.70 23.29 4.76
C GLY A 155 -3.94 23.99 5.30
N TYR A 156 -4.04 25.32 5.25
CA TYR A 156 -5.23 26.04 5.72
C TYR A 156 -6.31 26.09 4.64
N CYS A 157 -7.54 25.91 5.08
CA CYS A 157 -8.76 26.01 4.31
C CYS A 157 -9.26 27.46 4.32
N CYS A 158 -9.84 27.90 3.20
CA CYS A 158 -10.49 29.19 3.13
C CYS A 158 -12.00 28.99 3.29
N SER A 159 -12.57 29.40 4.41
CA SER A 159 -14.01 29.22 4.66
C SER A 159 -14.87 30.00 3.68
N LYS A 160 -16.17 29.67 3.59
CA LYS A 160 -17.15 30.47 2.83
C LYS A 160 -17.21 31.95 3.25
N TYR A 161 -16.75 32.26 4.47
CA TYR A 161 -16.75 33.61 5.04
C TYR A 161 -15.43 34.35 4.82
N GLY A 162 -14.49 33.77 4.07
CA GLY A 162 -13.21 34.41 3.74
C GLY A 162 -12.22 34.44 4.90
N TYR A 163 -12.23 33.39 5.74
CA TYR A 163 -11.28 33.21 6.83
C TYR A 163 -10.46 31.94 6.66
N CYS A 164 -9.20 32.01 7.08
CA CYS A 164 -8.27 30.89 7.05
C CYS A 164 -8.33 30.08 8.35
N GLY A 165 -8.51 28.78 8.24
CA GLY A 165 -8.48 27.87 9.37
C GLY A 165 -8.31 26.41 8.96
N THR A 166 -8.23 25.52 9.94
CA THR A 166 -8.04 24.07 9.73
C THR A 166 -9.16 23.23 10.34
N SER A 167 -10.14 23.83 11.04
CA SER A 167 -11.29 23.10 11.55
C SER A 167 -12.33 22.85 10.46
N GLU A 168 -13.26 21.94 10.73
CA GLU A 168 -14.33 21.56 9.81
C GLU A 168 -15.21 22.75 9.38
N GLU A 169 -15.31 23.80 10.20
CA GLU A 169 -16.05 25.02 9.83
C GLU A 169 -15.37 25.81 8.70
N TYR A 170 -14.06 25.65 8.54
CA TYR A 170 -13.26 26.30 7.49
C TYR A 170 -13.05 25.38 6.29
N CYS A 171 -12.93 24.08 6.54
CA CYS A 171 -12.62 23.05 5.54
C CYS A 171 -13.85 22.32 5.00
N GLY A 172 -15.01 22.48 5.65
CA GLY A 172 -16.25 21.80 5.32
C GLY A 172 -17.01 22.44 4.18
N ALA A 173 -18.33 22.30 4.20
CA ALA A 173 -19.21 22.76 3.13
C ALA A 173 -19.07 24.28 2.89
N GLY A 174 -18.71 24.66 1.66
CA GLY A 174 -18.50 26.05 1.25
C GLY A 174 -17.06 26.53 1.36
N CYS A 175 -16.09 25.64 1.65
CA CYS A 175 -14.68 25.97 1.54
C CYS A 175 -14.32 26.42 0.10
N GLN A 176 -13.58 27.53 0.00
CA GLN A 176 -13.15 28.13 -1.27
C GLN A 176 -11.84 27.48 -1.74
N SER A 177 -11.94 26.47 -2.61
CA SER A 177 -10.80 25.66 -3.08
C SER A 177 -9.78 26.45 -3.91
N GLU A 178 -10.21 27.56 -4.52
CA GLU A 178 -9.29 28.49 -5.21
C GLU A 178 -8.38 29.26 -4.24
N PHE A 179 -8.78 29.40 -2.97
CA PHE A 179 -8.12 30.23 -1.93
C PHE A 179 -7.55 29.42 -0.75
N GLY A 180 -7.91 28.14 -0.57
CA GLY A 180 -7.37 27.27 0.47
C GLY A 180 -7.48 25.76 0.17
N LYS A 181 -7.05 24.93 1.13
CA LYS A 181 -7.03 23.46 1.05
C LYS A 181 -8.36 22.85 1.49
N CYS A 182 -9.36 22.88 0.61
CA CYS A 182 -10.53 22.01 0.69
C CYS A 182 -10.17 20.62 0.09
#